data_AF-K1HFS2-F1
#
_entry.id   AF-K1HFS2-F1
#
_cell.length_a   1.000
_cell.length_b   1.000
_cell.length_c   1.000
_cell.angle_alpha   90.00
_cell.angle_beta   90.00
_cell.angle_gamma   90.00
#
_symmetry.space_group_name_H-M   'P 1'
#
loop_
_entity.id
_entity.type
_entity.pdbx_description
1 polymer ?
#
loop_
_entity_poly.entity_id
_entity_poly.type
_entity_poly.pdbx_seq_one_letter_code
_entity_poly.pdbx_strand_id
1 'polypeptide(L)'
;MKNRGFSLIEVIVAVAIIGILSGIVGLKLRSYIATSKDTRAVASLNSFRLAAQTYQIDNDKPLIEDSSKYDDDTEIKKALEKLEIYLDKNAKEIIDKNRITIGASRDSENGDLKYGGEVRFTFKDPDNAANSDGYYMWLVPVNPTKNFDSKGKEWTKY
;
A
#
# COMPACT_ATOMS: atom_id res chain seq x y z
N MET A 1 24.56 11.63 -53.17
CA MET A 1 24.38 11.55 -51.70
C MET A 1 24.75 10.15 -51.26
N LYS A 2 25.70 9.95 -50.33
CA LYS A 2 26.18 8.62 -49.93
C LYS A 2 25.32 8.13 -48.77
N ASN A 3 24.43 7.18 -49.03
CA ASN A 3 23.63 6.53 -47.98
C ASN A 3 24.58 5.74 -47.08
N ARG A 4 24.90 6.28 -45.89
CA ARG A 4 25.67 5.55 -44.88
C ARG A 4 24.70 4.58 -44.20
N GLY A 5 24.74 3.32 -44.62
CA GLY A 5 24.08 2.23 -43.89
C GLY A 5 24.90 1.81 -42.67
N PHE A 6 24.23 1.27 -41.66
CA PHE A 6 24.90 0.66 -40.51
C PHE A 6 25.60 -0.64 -40.94
N SER A 7 26.81 -0.86 -40.42
CA SER A 7 27.52 -2.11 -40.59
C SER A 7 26.86 -3.22 -39.75
N LEU A 8 26.93 -4.46 -40.23
CA LEU A 8 26.41 -5.62 -39.50
C LEU A 8 27.01 -5.71 -38.09
N ILE A 9 28.31 -5.43 -37.94
CA ILE A 9 28.97 -5.46 -36.64
C ILE A 9 28.45 -4.38 -35.69
N GLU A 10 28.11 -3.20 -36.20
CA GLU A 10 27.56 -2.10 -35.38
C GLU A 10 26.20 -2.48 -34.82
N VAL A 11 25.35 -3.11 -35.63
CA VAL A 11 24.03 -3.59 -35.18
C VAL A 11 24.19 -4.70 -34.14
N ILE A 12 25.10 -5.66 -34.36
CA ILE A 12 25.34 -6.75 -33.40
C ILE A 12 25.83 -6.21 -32.06
N VAL A 13 26.80 -5.30 -32.06
CA VAL A 13 27.34 -4.68 -30.84
C VAL A 13 26.26 -3.88 -30.12
N ALA A 14 25.45 -3.11 -30.84
CA ALA A 14 24.36 -2.33 -30.25
C ALA A 14 23.32 -3.23 -29.57
N VAL A 15 22.89 -4.32 -30.23
CA VAL A 15 21.92 -5.27 -29.64
C VAL A 15 22.52 -6.00 -28.43
N ALA A 16 23.80 -6.37 -28.47
CA ALA A 16 24.48 -6.98 -27.32
C ALA A 16 24.51 -6.04 -26.10
N ILE A 17 24.81 -4.75 -26.30
CA ILE A 17 24.81 -3.75 -25.21
C ILE A 17 23.40 -3.56 -24.65
N ILE A 18 22.38 -3.42 -25.51
CA ILE A 18 20.97 -3.27 -25.08
C ILE A 18 20.52 -4.50 -24.29
N GLY A 19 20.92 -5.71 -24.70
CA GLY A 19 20.61 -6.96 -24.00
C GLY A 19 21.15 -6.98 -22.57
N ILE A 20 22.42 -6.61 -22.38
CA ILE A 20 23.05 -6.55 -21.05
C ILE A 20 22.38 -5.48 -20.16
N LEU A 21 22.16 -4.28 -20.70
CA LEU A 21 21.55 -3.18 -19.95
C LEU A 21 20.12 -3.50 -19.52
N SER A 22 19.34 -4.15 -20.39
CA SER A 22 17.94 -4.53 -20.13
C SER A 22 17.82 -5.50 -18.95
N GLY A 23 18.78 -6.41 -18.78
CA GLY A 23 18.81 -7.34 -17.65
C GLY A 23 18.96 -6.65 -16.29
N ILE A 24 19.82 -5.63 -16.19
CA ILE A 24 20.08 -4.93 -14.92
C ILE A 24 18.92 -3.99 -14.55
N VAL A 25 18.36 -3.28 -15.52
CA VAL A 25 17.30 -2.29 -15.29
C VAL A 25 16.02 -2.95 -14.73
N GLY A 26 15.69 -4.17 -15.19
CA GLY A 26 14.49 -4.89 -14.76
C GLY A 26 14.42 -5.13 -13.24
N LEU A 27 15.53 -5.50 -12.62
CA LEU A 27 15.59 -5.77 -11.16
C LEU A 27 15.32 -4.51 -10.34
N LYS A 28 15.91 -3.38 -10.73
CA LYS A 28 15.68 -2.09 -10.05
C LYS A 28 14.24 -1.64 -10.23
N LEU A 29 13.71 -1.72 -11.46
CA LEU A 29 12.35 -1.31 -11.76
C LEU A 29 11.31 -2.04 -10.90
N ARG A 30 11.49 -3.35 -10.68
CA ARG A 30 10.60 -4.14 -9.83
C ARG A 30 10.55 -3.61 -8.39
N SER A 31 11.71 -3.27 -7.82
CA SER A 31 11.78 -2.68 -6.48
C SER A 31 11.11 -1.30 -6.42
N TYR A 32 11.31 -0.46 -7.43
CA TYR A 32 10.67 0.85 -7.50
C TYR A 32 9.14 0.74 -7.59
N ILE A 33 8.62 -0.16 -8.42
CA ILE A 33 7.18 -0.40 -8.52
C ILE A 33 6.63 -0.86 -7.16
N ALA A 34 7.36 -1.72 -6.45
CA ALA A 34 6.95 -2.18 -5.13
C ALA A 34 6.80 -1.00 -4.15
N THR A 35 7.85 -0.18 -4.04
CA THR A 35 7.84 1.02 -3.20
C THR A 35 6.74 2.02 -3.59
N SER A 36 6.44 2.18 -4.87
CA SER A 36 5.35 3.05 -5.32
C SER A 36 3.97 2.54 -4.88
N LYS A 37 3.74 1.23 -4.93
CA LYS A 37 2.49 0.62 -4.44
C LYS A 37 2.36 0.76 -2.92
N ASP A 38 3.44 0.56 -2.17
CA ASP A 38 3.44 0.75 -0.72
C ASP A 38 3.13 2.20 -0.36
N THR A 39 3.77 3.15 -1.05
CA THR A 39 3.51 4.59 -0.87
C THR A 39 2.05 4.94 -1.18
N ARG A 40 1.46 4.33 -2.21
CA ARG A 40 0.03 4.49 -2.52
C ARG A 40 -0.84 3.96 -1.40
N ALA A 41 -0.51 2.82 -0.78
CA ALA A 41 -1.27 2.28 0.34
C ALA A 41 -1.24 3.21 1.56
N VAL A 42 -0.07 3.77 1.88
CA VAL A 42 0.07 4.77 2.94
C VAL A 42 -0.68 6.07 2.60
N ALA A 43 -0.65 6.51 1.35
CA ALA A 43 -1.42 7.67 0.92
C ALA A 43 -2.94 7.43 1.07
N SER A 44 -3.42 6.24 0.69
CA SER A 44 -4.81 5.84 0.92
C SER A 44 -5.15 5.87 2.42
N LEU A 45 -4.30 5.32 3.30
CA LEU A 45 -4.52 5.42 4.76
C LEU A 45 -4.72 6.87 5.21
N ASN A 46 -3.88 7.79 4.76
CA ASN A 46 -4.00 9.19 5.13
C ASN A 46 -5.28 9.84 4.59
N SER A 47 -5.69 9.52 3.36
CA SER A 47 -6.97 9.99 2.80
C SER A 47 -8.16 9.48 3.62
N PHE A 48 -8.13 8.22 4.04
CA PHE A 48 -9.18 7.64 4.88
C PHE A 48 -9.20 8.24 6.29
N ARG A 49 -8.04 8.51 6.89
CA ARG A 49 -7.94 9.22 8.18
C ARG A 49 -8.52 10.64 8.08
N LEU A 50 -8.24 11.35 6.99
CA LEU A 50 -8.82 12.68 6.77
C LEU A 50 -10.34 12.59 6.59
N ALA A 51 -10.83 11.62 5.81
CA ALA A 51 -12.26 11.37 5.67
C ALA A 51 -12.93 11.02 7.01
N ALA A 52 -12.27 10.22 7.85
CA ALA A 52 -12.73 9.90 9.21
C ALA A 52 -12.87 11.15 10.09
N GLN A 53 -11.89 12.05 10.04
CA GLN A 53 -11.94 13.32 10.77
C GLN A 53 -13.08 14.20 10.28
N THR A 54 -13.28 14.32 8.97
CA THR A 54 -14.40 15.09 8.40
C THR A 54 -15.75 14.49 8.79
N TYR A 55 -15.91 13.17 8.71
CA TYR A 55 -17.11 12.49 9.16
C TYR A 55 -17.42 12.77 10.63
N GLN A 56 -16.40 12.73 11.49
CA GLN A 56 -16.54 13.05 12.90
C GLN A 56 -17.02 14.48 13.13
N ILE A 57 -16.46 15.46 12.40
CA ILE A 57 -16.88 16.87 12.49
C ILE A 57 -18.35 17.03 12.09
N ASP A 58 -18.80 16.28 11.09
CA ASP A 58 -20.18 16.39 10.59
C ASP A 58 -21.22 15.64 11.44
N ASN A 59 -20.81 14.59 12.17
CA ASN A 59 -21.73 13.65 12.82
C ASN A 59 -21.55 13.52 14.34
N ASP A 60 -20.53 14.17 14.92
CA ASP A 60 -20.17 14.13 16.35
C ASP A 60 -20.01 12.72 16.95
N LYS A 61 -19.59 11.75 16.11
CA LYS A 61 -19.51 10.32 16.49
C LYS A 61 -18.27 9.63 15.92
N PRO A 62 -17.73 8.61 16.61
CA PRO A 62 -16.70 7.74 16.05
C PRO A 62 -17.26 6.86 14.93
N LEU A 63 -16.36 6.33 14.12
CA LEU A 63 -16.76 5.42 13.05
C LEU A 63 -17.26 4.08 13.59
N ILE A 64 -16.66 3.62 14.68
CA ILE A 64 -17.05 2.45 15.46
C ILE A 64 -17.20 2.87 16.93
N GLU A 65 -18.40 2.71 17.50
CA GLU A 65 -18.69 3.07 18.89
C GLU A 65 -18.29 1.96 19.89
N ASP A 66 -18.35 0.71 19.46
CA ASP A 66 -18.06 -0.46 20.31
C ASP A 66 -16.60 -0.89 20.15
N SER A 67 -15.82 -0.66 21.21
CA SER A 67 -14.39 -0.97 21.25
C SER A 67 -14.03 -2.44 21.07
N SER A 68 -14.96 -3.37 21.31
CA SER A 68 -14.72 -4.79 21.07
C SER A 68 -14.63 -5.15 19.58
N LYS A 69 -15.09 -4.24 18.70
CA LYS A 69 -15.24 -4.44 17.25
C LYS A 69 -14.19 -3.72 16.42
N TYR A 70 -13.18 -3.11 17.04
CA TYR A 70 -12.15 -2.35 16.33
C TYR A 70 -11.27 -3.18 15.39
N ASP A 71 -11.30 -4.51 15.50
CA ASP A 71 -10.62 -5.41 14.57
C ASP A 71 -11.59 -6.33 13.79
N ASP A 72 -12.91 -6.13 13.94
CA ASP A 72 -13.91 -6.91 13.22
C ASP A 72 -14.05 -6.41 11.78
N ASP A 73 -13.71 -7.25 10.80
CA ASP A 73 -13.68 -6.87 9.39
C ASP A 73 -15.07 -6.44 8.86
N THR A 74 -16.16 -6.97 9.42
CA THR A 74 -17.52 -6.60 9.01
C THR A 74 -17.88 -5.19 9.49
N GLU A 75 -17.56 -4.90 10.75
CA GLU A 75 -17.84 -3.59 11.35
C GLU A 75 -16.89 -2.51 10.80
N ILE A 76 -15.65 -2.88 10.49
CA ILE A 76 -14.72 -2.01 9.77
C ILE A 76 -15.27 -1.67 8.39
N LYS A 77 -15.76 -2.64 7.61
CA LYS A 77 -16.35 -2.36 6.28
C LYS A 77 -17.51 -1.37 6.38
N LYS A 78 -18.44 -1.59 7.32
CA LYS A 78 -19.54 -0.64 7.58
C LYS A 78 -19.02 0.75 7.95
N ALA A 79 -17.95 0.82 8.74
CA ALA A 79 -17.31 2.09 9.07
C ALA A 79 -16.71 2.77 7.83
N LEU A 80 -16.03 2.03 6.95
CA LEU A 80 -15.47 2.55 5.70
C LEU A 80 -16.55 3.00 4.70
N GLU A 81 -17.70 2.32 4.66
CA GLU A 81 -18.85 2.71 3.82
C GLU A 81 -19.37 4.10 4.18
N LYS A 82 -19.39 4.46 5.48
CA LYS A 82 -19.75 5.82 5.92
C LYS A 82 -18.82 6.89 5.35
N LEU A 83 -17.58 6.52 5.00
CA LEU A 83 -16.58 7.43 4.45
C LEU A 83 -16.69 7.61 2.93
N GLU A 84 -17.50 6.81 2.23
CA GLU A 84 -17.54 6.79 0.76
C GLU A 84 -17.80 8.19 0.17
N ILE A 85 -18.66 8.99 0.80
CA ILE A 85 -19.02 10.33 0.32
C ILE A 85 -17.88 11.36 0.44
N TYR A 86 -16.88 11.08 1.28
CA TYR A 86 -15.72 11.95 1.52
C TYR A 86 -14.48 11.51 0.73
N LEU A 87 -14.56 10.38 0.05
CA LEU A 87 -13.44 9.74 -0.64
C LEU A 87 -13.58 9.81 -2.16
N ASP A 88 -12.48 9.62 -2.85
CA ASP A 88 -12.50 9.52 -4.31
C ASP A 88 -13.06 8.17 -4.78
N LYS A 89 -13.53 8.12 -6.03
CA LYS A 89 -14.15 6.91 -6.62
C LYS A 89 -13.26 5.67 -6.59
N ASN A 90 -11.94 5.83 -6.55
CA ASN A 90 -10.99 4.71 -6.53
C ASN A 90 -10.92 4.06 -5.14
N ALA A 91 -11.46 4.69 -4.09
CA ALA A 91 -11.56 4.11 -2.76
C ALA A 91 -12.60 3.00 -2.66
N LYS A 92 -13.54 2.90 -3.62
CA LYS A 92 -14.66 1.95 -3.57
C LYS A 92 -14.23 0.49 -3.41
N GLU A 93 -13.18 0.08 -4.12
CA GLU A 93 -12.65 -1.28 -3.98
C GLU A 93 -12.04 -1.53 -2.59
N ILE A 94 -11.38 -0.51 -2.02
CA ILE A 94 -10.77 -0.58 -0.69
C ILE A 94 -11.88 -0.66 0.38
N ILE A 95 -12.96 0.12 0.22
CA ILE A 95 -14.11 0.12 1.13
C ILE A 95 -14.76 -1.26 1.17
N ASP A 96 -15.12 -1.80 -0.01
CA ASP A 96 -15.82 -3.08 -0.14
C ASP A 96 -15.01 -4.26 0.44
N LYS A 97 -13.71 -4.30 0.16
CA LYS A 97 -12.86 -5.43 0.56
C LYS A 97 -12.20 -5.22 1.92
N ASN A 98 -12.05 -3.99 2.38
CA ASN A 98 -11.10 -3.60 3.42
C ASN A 98 -9.69 -4.14 3.10
N ARG A 99 -9.24 -4.01 1.84
CA ARG A 99 -7.93 -4.50 1.38
C ARG A 99 -7.27 -3.48 0.49
N ILE A 100 -5.97 -3.31 0.68
CA ILE A 100 -5.11 -2.48 -0.16
C ILE A 100 -3.94 -3.32 -0.62
N THR A 101 -3.79 -3.41 -1.94
CA THR A 101 -2.64 -4.13 -2.52
C THR A 101 -1.37 -3.34 -2.30
N ILE A 102 -0.33 -4.04 -1.86
CA ILE A 102 1.01 -3.48 -1.66
C ILE A 102 1.99 -4.04 -2.68
N GLY A 103 3.17 -3.44 -2.73
CA GLY A 103 4.21 -3.78 -3.66
C GLY A 103 5.10 -4.92 -3.22
N ALA A 104 5.56 -4.88 -1.97
CA ALA A 104 6.32 -5.95 -1.35
C ALA A 104 6.28 -5.81 0.17
N SER A 105 6.58 -6.92 0.84
CA SER A 105 6.78 -6.96 2.29
C SER A 105 8.04 -7.74 2.65
N ARG A 106 8.54 -7.57 3.87
CA ARG A 106 9.72 -8.28 4.39
C ARG A 106 9.54 -8.67 5.85
N ASP A 107 10.25 -9.70 6.31
CA ASP A 107 10.12 -10.24 7.67
C ASP A 107 10.84 -9.38 8.73
N SER A 108 11.82 -8.55 8.33
CA SER A 108 12.56 -7.62 9.19
C SER A 108 12.97 -6.37 8.40
N GLU A 109 13.38 -5.28 9.07
CA GLU A 109 13.78 -4.01 8.44
C GLU A 109 14.75 -4.20 7.25
N ASN A 110 15.73 -5.11 7.38
CA ASN A 110 16.73 -5.40 6.34
C ASN A 110 16.57 -6.79 5.69
N GLY A 111 15.41 -7.43 5.85
CA GLY A 111 15.13 -8.76 5.29
C GLY A 111 14.85 -8.78 3.79
N ASP A 112 14.75 -9.99 3.23
CA ASP A 112 14.46 -10.21 1.81
C ASP A 112 13.07 -9.70 1.41
N LEU A 113 13.00 -9.08 0.22
CA LEU A 113 11.75 -8.60 -0.37
C LEU A 113 10.89 -9.74 -0.90
N LYS A 114 9.69 -9.90 -0.31
CA LYS A 114 8.61 -10.74 -0.82
C LYS A 114 7.61 -9.86 -1.55
N TYR A 115 7.60 -9.96 -2.87
CA TYR A 115 6.77 -9.09 -3.71
C TYR A 115 5.30 -9.49 -3.70
N GLY A 116 4.44 -8.47 -3.76
CA GLY A 116 3.00 -8.60 -3.56
C GLY A 116 2.61 -8.62 -2.09
N GLY A 117 1.31 -8.76 -1.86
CA GLY A 117 0.70 -8.74 -0.54
C GLY A 117 -0.43 -7.72 -0.45
N GLU A 118 -1.09 -7.75 0.69
CA GLU A 118 -2.21 -6.88 1.01
C GLU A 118 -2.13 -6.45 2.48
N VAL A 119 -2.57 -5.22 2.73
CA VAL A 119 -2.83 -4.69 4.07
C VAL A 119 -4.31 -4.37 4.19
N ARG A 120 -4.81 -4.35 5.42
CA ARG A 120 -6.19 -3.95 5.75
C ARG A 120 -6.18 -2.85 6.80
N PHE A 121 -7.28 -2.12 6.89
CA PHE A 121 -7.49 -1.20 8.00
C PHE A 121 -7.86 -1.95 9.28
N THR A 122 -7.48 -1.35 10.41
CA THR A 122 -7.94 -1.69 11.75
C THR A 122 -8.09 -0.40 12.56
N PHE A 123 -9.00 -0.38 13.51
CA PHE A 123 -9.13 0.68 14.53
C PHE A 123 -8.53 0.27 15.87
N LYS A 124 -7.93 -0.93 15.92
CA LYS A 124 -7.21 -1.40 17.10
C LYS A 124 -5.78 -0.89 17.02
N ASP A 125 -5.39 -0.10 18.01
CA ASP A 125 -4.01 0.36 18.14
C ASP A 125 -3.09 -0.87 18.30
N PRO A 126 -2.13 -1.06 17.39
CA PRO A 126 -1.21 -2.20 17.42
C PRO A 126 -0.23 -2.16 18.59
N ASP A 127 0.04 -1.00 19.17
CA ASP A 127 0.98 -0.82 20.28
C ASP A 127 0.29 -0.83 21.64
N ASN A 128 -0.93 -0.28 21.73
CA ASN A 128 -1.69 -0.27 22.97
C ASN A 128 -3.20 -0.31 22.73
N ALA A 129 -3.80 -1.49 22.85
CA ALA A 129 -5.23 -1.67 22.67
C ALA A 129 -6.11 -0.72 23.52
N ALA A 130 -5.64 -0.28 24.69
CA ALA A 130 -6.38 0.66 25.55
C ALA A 130 -6.46 2.09 25.00
N ASN A 131 -5.59 2.45 24.03
CA ASN A 131 -5.61 3.73 23.33
C ASN A 131 -6.48 3.72 22.06
N SER A 132 -7.07 2.57 21.72
CA SER A 132 -7.98 2.49 20.58
C SER A 132 -9.25 3.28 20.89
N ASP A 133 -9.62 4.20 20.00
CA ASP A 133 -10.70 5.15 20.23
C ASP A 133 -11.81 5.12 19.16
N GLY A 134 -11.66 4.28 18.13
CA GLY A 134 -12.61 4.16 17.03
C GLY A 134 -12.58 5.33 16.05
N TYR A 135 -11.63 6.27 16.22
CA TYR A 135 -11.37 7.38 15.31
C TYR A 135 -10.11 7.12 14.49
N TYR A 136 -9.03 6.73 15.17
CA TYR A 136 -7.76 6.50 14.52
C TYR A 136 -7.74 5.15 13.81
N MET A 137 -7.04 5.10 12.68
CA MET A 137 -6.93 3.92 11.83
C MET A 137 -5.47 3.54 11.64
N TRP A 138 -5.18 2.25 11.54
CA TRP A 138 -3.86 1.70 11.25
C TRP A 138 -3.91 0.72 10.09
N LEU A 139 -2.75 0.40 9.53
CA LEU A 139 -2.59 -0.68 8.56
C LEU A 139 -2.01 -1.93 9.24
N VAL A 140 -2.64 -3.07 8.99
CA VAL A 140 -2.12 -4.37 9.40
C VAL A 140 -1.98 -5.30 8.20
N PRO A 141 -0.90 -6.11 8.15
CA PRO A 141 -0.68 -7.04 7.06
C PRO A 141 -1.72 -8.17 7.06
N VAL A 142 -2.11 -8.61 5.87
CA VAL A 142 -2.98 -9.78 5.67
C VAL A 142 -2.11 -10.96 5.22
N ASN A 143 -2.19 -12.09 5.94
CA ASN A 143 -1.43 -13.31 5.63
C ASN A 143 -1.57 -13.66 4.12
N PRO A 144 -0.47 -13.87 3.37
CA PRO A 144 0.93 -14.09 3.78
C PRO A 144 1.86 -12.87 3.82
N THR A 145 1.30 -11.66 3.79
CA THR A 145 2.05 -10.40 3.86
C THR A 145 2.84 -10.31 5.16
N LYS A 146 4.07 -9.81 5.07
CA LYS A 146 4.98 -9.65 6.21
C LYS A 146 4.86 -8.27 6.85
N ASN A 147 5.42 -8.15 8.06
CA ASN A 147 5.17 -7.02 8.95
C ASN A 147 5.76 -5.69 8.45
N PHE A 148 6.81 -5.74 7.65
CA PHE A 148 7.51 -4.55 7.15
C PHE A 148 7.21 -4.34 5.67
N ASP A 149 7.22 -3.08 5.26
CA ASP A 149 7.06 -2.65 3.87
C ASP A 149 8.35 -2.86 3.03
N SER A 150 8.33 -2.44 1.77
CA SER A 150 9.52 -2.52 0.91
C SER A 150 10.69 -1.63 1.32
N LYS A 151 10.54 -0.73 2.30
CA LYS A 151 11.60 0.15 2.83
C LYS A 151 12.11 -0.29 4.21
N GLY A 152 11.49 -1.27 4.85
CA GLY A 152 11.85 -1.73 6.18
C GLY A 152 11.11 -1.01 7.31
N LYS A 153 10.00 -0.31 7.03
CA LYS A 153 9.12 0.23 8.06
C LYS A 153 7.94 -0.71 8.32
N GLU A 154 7.62 -0.94 9.59
CA GLU A 154 6.46 -1.74 9.98
C GLU A 154 5.14 -1.11 9.51
N TRP A 155 4.23 -1.93 8.98
CA TRP A 155 2.92 -1.49 8.50
C TRP A 155 2.08 -0.83 9.60
N THR A 156 2.18 -1.36 10.82
CA THR A 156 1.49 -0.89 12.02
C THR A 156 1.97 0.49 12.51
N LYS A 157 3.13 0.97 12.04
CA LYS A 157 3.74 2.24 12.45
C LYS A 157 3.45 3.39 11.47
N TYR A 158 2.59 3.16 10.47
CA TYR A 158 2.09 4.18 9.57
C TYR A 158 0.82 4.82 10.12
#